data_AF-A0A2V9YKP1-F1
#
_entry.id   AF-A0A2V9YKP1-F1
#
_cell.length_a   1.000
_cell.length_b   1.000
_cell.length_c   1.000
_cell.angle_alpha   90.00
_cell.angle_beta   90.00
_cell.angle_gamma   90.00
#
_symmetry.space_group_name_H-M   'P 1'
#
loop_
_entity.id
_entity.type
_entity.pdbx_description
1 polymer ?
#
loop_
_entity_poly.entity_id
_entity_poly.type
_entity_poly.pdbx_seq_one_letter_code
_entity_poly.pdbx_strand_id
1 'polypeptide(L)'
;MQNGGLHLDLQYFRPLGSDPGIEIMPDGTVKLPRHFSDRMVKLFGEPRRPHREVTQRDMDLVYSMPRRFEEVFFHLLNLLHHKVPGEDLVTGGSCALNSVDNGKLFSATPFRRTWIRPAAGDEGLAIGAALHTYHSVLKQPRRHEMENAYLGLEFSQSCMESSPES
;
A
#
# COMPACT_ATOMS: atom_id res chain seq x y z
N MET A 1 11.78 5.91 19.58
CA MET A 1 11.46 4.46 19.55
C MET A 1 11.77 3.90 20.93
N GLN A 2 10.76 3.68 21.76
CA GLN A 2 10.89 2.92 23.01
C GLN A 2 9.97 1.69 22.86
N ASN A 3 10.45 0.49 23.20
CA ASN A 3 9.78 -0.82 23.09
C ASN A 3 9.65 -1.47 21.70
N GLY A 4 10.42 -1.05 20.69
CA GLY A 4 10.43 -1.73 19.37
C GLY A 4 9.08 -1.66 18.62
N GLY A 5 8.23 -0.70 18.96
CA GLY A 5 6.98 -0.42 18.24
C GLY A 5 7.07 0.90 17.46
N LEU A 6 6.19 1.03 16.47
CA LEU A 6 5.95 2.30 15.79
C LEU A 6 4.80 3.03 16.49
N HIS A 7 5.04 4.27 16.93
CA HIS A 7 3.99 5.14 17.47
C HIS A 7 3.78 6.32 16.52
N LEU A 8 2.55 6.50 16.05
CA LEU A 8 2.17 7.62 15.21
C LEU A 8 1.74 8.79 16.09
N ASP A 9 2.40 9.94 15.90
CA ASP A 9 1.96 11.19 16.52
C ASP A 9 0.74 11.70 15.74
N LEU A 10 -0.45 11.44 16.29
CA LEU A 10 -1.72 11.79 15.68
C LEU A 10 -1.95 13.31 15.56
N GLN A 11 -1.16 14.14 16.26
CA GLN A 11 -1.28 15.61 16.19
C GLN A 11 -0.90 16.18 14.82
N TYR A 12 -0.24 15.40 13.96
CA TYR A 12 0.06 15.79 12.58
C TYR A 12 -1.10 15.53 11.61
N PHE A 13 -2.14 14.81 12.04
CA PHE A 13 -3.27 14.43 11.20
C PHE A 13 -4.55 15.09 11.69
N ARG A 14 -5.52 15.24 10.79
CA ARG A 14 -6.87 15.64 11.21
C ARG A 14 -7.66 14.42 11.70
N PRO A 15 -8.56 14.59 12.69
CA PRO A 15 -9.41 13.50 13.14
C PRO A 15 -10.25 12.91 12.00
N LEU A 16 -10.41 11.59 11.99
CA LEU A 16 -11.26 10.89 11.02
C LEU A 16 -12.70 11.44 11.12
N GLY A 17 -13.32 11.76 9.99
CA GLY A 17 -14.68 12.33 9.94
C GLY A 17 -14.78 13.85 10.16
N SER A 18 -13.65 14.54 10.34
CA SER A 18 -13.63 16.01 10.47
C SER A 18 -13.62 16.77 9.12
N ASP A 19 -13.64 16.04 8.01
CA ASP A 19 -13.63 16.57 6.65
C ASP A 19 -14.92 16.20 5.90
N PRO A 20 -15.37 17.06 4.96
CA PRO A 20 -16.61 16.86 4.21
C PRO A 20 -16.61 15.66 3.25
N GLY A 21 -15.54 14.85 3.24
CA GLY A 21 -15.37 13.72 2.35
C GLY A 21 -14.78 14.10 0.99
N ILE A 22 -14.83 13.16 0.06
CA ILE A 22 -14.36 13.34 -1.31
C ILE A 22 -15.41 14.15 -2.09
N GLU A 23 -14.99 15.24 -2.73
CA GLU A 23 -15.85 16.06 -3.59
C GLU A 23 -15.56 15.71 -5.06
N ILE A 24 -16.60 15.31 -5.82
CA ILE A 24 -16.51 15.06 -7.26
C ILE A 24 -17.07 16.29 -7.97
N MET A 25 -16.21 16.97 -8.73
CA MET A 25 -16.57 18.14 -9.51
C MET A 25 -17.37 17.74 -10.77
N PRO A 26 -18.19 18.63 -11.36
CA PRO A 26 -18.95 18.33 -12.58
C PRO A 26 -18.10 17.94 -13.80
N ASP A 27 -16.83 18.30 -13.82
CA ASP A 27 -15.86 17.93 -14.86
C ASP A 27 -15.22 16.55 -14.64
N GLY A 28 -15.65 15.81 -13.61
CA GLY A 28 -15.11 14.50 -13.22
C GLY A 28 -13.86 14.57 -12.33
N THR A 29 -13.35 15.76 -12.02
CA THR A 29 -12.19 15.91 -11.15
C THR A 29 -12.54 15.58 -9.70
N VAL A 30 -11.68 14.79 -9.06
CA VAL A 30 -11.82 14.43 -7.64
C VAL A 30 -10.98 15.37 -6.78
N LYS A 31 -11.63 16.08 -5.86
CA LYS A 31 -10.97 16.92 -4.87
C LYS A 31 -10.94 16.21 -3.53
N LEU A 32 -9.73 15.87 -3.10
CA LEU A 32 -9.49 15.26 -1.81
C LEU A 32 -9.49 16.32 -0.70
N PRO A 33 -10.11 16.04 0.44
CA PRO A 33 -10.04 16.94 1.58
C PRO A 33 -8.64 16.96 2.20
N ARG A 34 -8.38 17.99 2.98
CA ARG A 34 -7.09 18.16 3.65
C ARG A 34 -6.95 17.17 4.81
N HIS A 35 -6.07 16.18 4.72
CA HIS A 35 -5.87 15.17 5.77
C HIS A 35 -4.80 15.50 6.84
N PHE A 36 -4.01 16.54 6.65
CA PHE A 36 -2.93 16.95 7.57
C PHE A 36 -3.31 18.16 8.42
N SER A 37 -2.79 18.24 9.65
CA SER A 37 -3.07 19.34 10.58
C SER A 37 -2.23 20.59 10.30
N ASP A 38 -2.54 21.71 10.98
CA ASP A 38 -1.74 22.94 10.88
C ASP A 38 -0.31 22.74 11.40
N ARG A 39 -0.09 21.71 12.22
CA ARG A 39 1.25 21.36 12.68
C ARG A 39 2.14 20.90 11.53
N MET A 40 1.62 20.13 10.56
CA MET A 40 2.38 19.79 9.35
C MET A 40 2.72 21.04 8.54
N VAL A 41 1.78 21.98 8.40
CA VAL A 41 2.02 23.24 7.67
C VAL A 41 3.09 24.08 8.37
N LYS A 42 3.05 24.16 9.71
CA LYS A 42 4.06 24.88 10.49
C LYS A 42 5.45 24.27 10.37
N LEU A 43 5.54 22.94 10.28
CA LEU A 43 6.81 22.22 10.23
C LEU A 43 7.40 22.17 8.81
N PHE A 44 6.55 21.88 7.82
CA PHE A 44 6.97 21.61 6.46
C PHE A 44 6.59 22.70 5.48
N GLY A 45 5.84 23.73 5.87
CA GLY A 45 5.31 24.79 5.02
C GLY A 45 3.98 24.45 4.33
N GLU A 46 3.44 25.41 3.58
CA GLU A 46 2.19 25.25 2.83
C GLU A 46 2.28 24.15 1.75
N PRO A 47 1.23 23.35 1.55
CA PRO A 47 1.17 22.38 0.46
C PRO A 47 1.41 23.04 -0.89
N ARG A 48 2.14 22.34 -1.76
CA ARG A 48 2.34 22.79 -3.14
C ARG A 48 1.00 22.86 -3.87
N ARG A 49 0.72 24.00 -4.50
CA ARG A 49 -0.45 24.13 -5.38
C ARG A 49 -0.15 23.54 -6.77
N PRO A 50 -1.13 22.92 -7.44
CA PRO A 50 -0.99 22.49 -8.82
C PRO A 50 -0.46 23.61 -9.72
N HIS A 51 0.30 23.25 -10.76
CA HIS A 51 0.86 24.18 -11.77
C HIS A 51 1.78 25.29 -11.24
N ARG A 52 2.24 25.22 -9.99
CA ARG A 52 3.33 26.08 -9.49
C ARG A 52 4.69 25.44 -9.73
N GLU A 53 5.71 26.29 -9.79
CA GLU A 53 7.11 25.88 -9.84
C GLU A 53 7.43 24.90 -8.69
N VAL A 54 8.20 23.86 -9.03
CA VAL A 54 8.68 22.88 -8.06
C VAL A 54 9.91 23.47 -7.38
N THR A 55 9.80 23.71 -6.07
CA THR A 55 10.90 24.29 -5.28
C THR A 55 11.85 23.22 -4.75
N GLN A 56 13.05 23.61 -4.33
CA GLN A 56 13.98 22.69 -3.67
C GLN A 56 13.35 21.99 -2.45
N ARG A 57 12.58 22.73 -1.66
CA ARG A 57 11.82 22.19 -0.53
C ARG A 57 10.86 21.06 -0.95
N ASP A 58 10.14 21.22 -2.07
CA ASP A 58 9.22 20.19 -2.56
C ASP A 58 9.99 18.92 -2.95
N MET A 59 11.14 19.09 -3.61
CA MET A 59 12.02 17.97 -3.97
C MET A 59 12.58 17.27 -2.72
N ASP A 60 13.01 18.01 -1.71
CA ASP A 60 13.54 17.46 -0.46
C ASP A 60 12.46 16.67 0.32
N LEU A 61 11.22 17.17 0.34
CA LEU A 61 10.09 16.46 0.96
C LEU A 61 9.78 15.15 0.22
N VAL A 62 9.69 15.20 -1.11
CA VAL A 62 9.41 14.00 -1.93
C VAL A 62 10.55 12.98 -1.85
N TYR A 63 11.80 13.43 -1.68
CA TYR A 63 12.95 12.55 -1.51
C TYR A 63 13.02 11.91 -0.12
N SER A 64 12.79 12.69 0.92
CA SER A 64 12.95 12.25 2.32
C SER A 64 11.84 11.30 2.78
N MET A 65 10.61 11.46 2.29
CA MET A 65 9.48 10.63 2.70
C MET A 65 9.66 9.13 2.39
N PRO A 66 9.96 8.70 1.13
CA PRO A 66 10.22 7.29 0.83
C PRO A 66 11.41 6.73 1.60
N ARG A 67 12.47 7.53 1.82
CA ARG A 67 13.62 7.12 2.64
C ARG A 67 13.22 6.79 4.07
N ARG A 68 12.41 7.65 4.68
CA ARG A 68 11.92 7.42 6.03
C ARG A 68 10.97 6.23 6.10
N PHE A 69 10.15 6.04 5.06
CA PHE A 69 9.29 4.86 4.94
C PHE A 69 10.13 3.57 4.91
N GLU A 70 11.15 3.52 4.06
CA GLU A 70 12.08 2.38 3.92
C GLU A 70 12.72 1.99 5.26
N GLU A 71 13.22 2.97 6.02
CA GLU A 71 13.79 2.76 7.35
C GLU A 71 12.81 2.10 8.32
N VAL A 72 11.57 2.62 8.37
CA VAL A 72 10.53 2.09 9.25
C VAL A 72 10.07 0.71 8.79
N PHE A 73 9.93 0.50 7.49
CA PHE A 73 9.54 -0.77 6.89
C PHE A 73 10.51 -1.89 7.26
N PHE A 74 11.82 -1.69 7.02
CA PHE A 74 12.81 -2.71 7.37
C PHE A 74 12.98 -2.88 8.89
N HIS A 75 12.80 -1.82 9.67
CA HIS A 75 12.77 -1.95 11.13
C HIS A 75 11.66 -2.92 11.56
N LEU A 76 10.45 -2.77 11.02
CA LEU A 76 9.30 -3.63 11.33
C LEU A 76 9.51 -5.07 10.85
N LEU A 77 10.09 -5.28 9.68
CA LEU A 77 10.38 -6.63 9.18
C LEU A 77 11.42 -7.36 10.03
N ASN A 78 12.47 -6.67 10.47
CA ASN A 78 13.48 -7.26 11.36
C ASN A 78 12.88 -7.58 12.73
N LEU A 79 12.02 -6.71 13.27
CA LEU A 79 11.27 -7.00 14.50
C LEU A 79 10.33 -8.19 14.34
N LEU A 80 9.66 -8.32 13.19
CA LEU A 80 8.82 -9.48 12.87
C LEU A 80 9.66 -10.76 12.88
N HIS A 81 10.80 -10.76 12.19
CA HIS A 81 11.71 -11.91 12.16
C HIS A 81 12.22 -12.28 13.55
N HIS A 82 12.53 -11.30 14.41
CA HIS A 82 12.91 -11.57 15.80
C HIS A 82 11.79 -12.25 16.61
N LYS A 83 10.53 -11.91 16.34
CA LYS A 83 9.37 -12.50 17.04
C LYS A 83 8.95 -13.85 16.46
N VAL A 84 9.06 -14.01 15.15
CA VAL A 84 8.66 -15.21 14.41
C VAL A 84 9.81 -15.54 13.43
N PRO A 85 10.85 -16.25 13.90
CA PRO A 85 11.99 -16.60 13.07
C PRO A 85 11.57 -17.51 11.91
N GLY A 86 12.13 -17.27 10.74
CA GLY A 86 11.83 -18.04 9.53
C GLY A 86 12.40 -17.38 8.29
N GLU A 87 12.47 -18.13 7.20
CA GLU A 87 13.05 -17.63 5.93
C GLU A 87 11.99 -17.07 4.97
N ASP A 88 10.72 -17.43 5.18
CA ASP A 88 9.58 -17.07 4.34
C ASP A 88 8.90 -15.82 4.86
N LEU A 89 8.77 -14.81 3.99
CA LEU A 89 7.97 -13.62 4.25
C LEU A 89 6.77 -13.57 3.29
N VAL A 90 5.59 -13.38 3.85
CA VAL A 90 4.37 -13.11 3.07
C VAL A 90 3.98 -11.66 3.31
N THR A 91 3.87 -10.87 2.24
CA THR A 91 3.44 -9.47 2.35
C THR A 91 2.18 -9.21 1.52
N GLY A 92 1.39 -8.25 2.00
CA GLY A 92 0.20 -7.72 1.35
C GLY A 92 -0.01 -6.28 1.81
N GLY A 93 -1.04 -5.62 1.27
CA GLY A 93 -1.24 -4.18 1.41
C GLY A 93 -0.55 -3.39 0.30
N SER A 94 -1.02 -2.16 0.06
CA SER A 94 -0.42 -1.23 -0.92
C SER A 94 1.06 -0.98 -0.69
N CYS A 95 1.51 -1.02 0.57
CA CYS A 95 2.92 -0.92 0.95
C CYS A 95 3.80 -2.02 0.34
N ALA A 96 3.26 -3.22 0.11
CA ALA A 96 3.99 -4.34 -0.49
C ALA A 96 4.23 -4.16 -2.00
N LEU A 97 3.60 -3.17 -2.64
CA LEU A 97 3.78 -2.87 -4.06
C LEU A 97 4.98 -1.96 -4.33
N ASN A 98 5.75 -1.56 -3.30
CA ASN A 98 6.99 -0.81 -3.50
C ASN A 98 8.11 -1.73 -4.02
N SER A 99 8.33 -1.70 -5.33
CA SER A 99 9.32 -2.54 -6.01
C SER A 99 10.77 -2.28 -5.54
N VAL A 100 11.09 -1.05 -5.12
CA VAL A 100 12.43 -0.70 -4.63
C VAL A 100 12.72 -1.39 -3.30
N ASP A 101 11.76 -1.36 -2.38
CA ASP A 101 11.89 -2.02 -1.08
C ASP A 101 11.93 -3.54 -1.26
N ASN A 102 11.10 -4.08 -2.16
CA ASN A 102 11.11 -5.51 -2.49
C ASN A 102 12.46 -5.98 -3.03
N GLY A 103 13.13 -5.17 -3.86
CA GLY A 103 14.48 -5.47 -4.37
C GLY A 103 15.56 -5.46 -3.28
N LYS A 104 15.36 -4.68 -2.21
CA LYS A 104 16.29 -4.58 -1.06
C LYS A 104 15.98 -5.58 0.05
N LEU A 105 14.84 -6.26 0.01
CA LEU A 105 14.34 -7.10 1.08
C LEU A 105 15.38 -8.10 1.60
N PHE A 106 16.01 -8.85 0.70
CA PHE A 106 16.94 -9.92 1.07
C PHE A 106 18.30 -9.44 1.55
N SER A 107 18.69 -8.20 1.21
CA SER A 107 19.93 -7.59 1.71
C SER A 107 19.70 -6.82 3.02
N ALA A 108 18.49 -6.31 3.26
CA ALA A 108 18.14 -5.53 4.44
C ALA A 108 17.52 -6.37 5.59
N THR A 109 17.19 -7.64 5.34
CA THR A 109 16.55 -8.52 6.33
C THR A 109 17.07 -9.97 6.26
N PRO A 110 16.83 -10.80 7.31
CA PRO A 110 17.20 -12.22 7.30
C PRO A 110 16.34 -13.10 6.40
N PHE A 111 15.20 -12.61 5.88
CA PHE A 111 14.34 -13.38 5.00
C PHE A 111 15.05 -13.78 3.70
N ARG A 112 14.62 -14.88 3.08
CA ARG A 112 15.23 -15.47 1.88
C ARG A 112 14.24 -15.79 0.79
N ARG A 113 12.97 -15.93 1.13
CA ARG A 113 11.87 -16.12 0.19
C ARG A 113 10.77 -15.13 0.52
N THR A 114 10.14 -14.58 -0.51
CA THR A 114 9.01 -13.67 -0.35
C THR A 114 7.89 -14.08 -1.28
N TRP A 115 6.66 -13.88 -0.82
CA TRP A 115 5.47 -13.94 -1.67
C TRP A 115 4.67 -12.67 -1.48
N ILE A 116 4.38 -12.00 -2.60
CA ILE A 116 3.59 -10.78 -2.68
C ILE A 116 2.36 -11.11 -3.51
N ARG A 117 1.18 -10.95 -2.92
CA ARG A 117 -0.07 -11.20 -3.65
C ARG A 117 -0.21 -10.16 -4.79
N PRO A 118 -0.56 -10.56 -6.02
CA PRO A 118 -0.79 -9.62 -7.13
C PRO A 118 -1.88 -8.58 -6.81
N ALA A 119 -2.96 -9.00 -6.16
CA ALA A 119 -3.95 -8.13 -5.53
C ALA A 119 -3.56 -7.84 -4.07
N ALA A 120 -2.41 -7.19 -3.85
CA ALA A 120 -1.99 -6.78 -2.51
C ALA A 120 -2.79 -5.57 -1.99
N GLY A 121 -3.48 -4.83 -2.86
CA GLY A 121 -4.35 -3.71 -2.48
C GLY A 121 -5.63 -4.13 -1.75
N ASP A 122 -6.58 -3.20 -1.63
CA ASP A 122 -7.86 -3.45 -0.97
C ASP A 122 -8.66 -4.57 -1.64
N GLU A 123 -8.46 -4.82 -2.94
CA GLU A 123 -9.08 -5.94 -3.66
C GLU A 123 -8.67 -7.30 -3.06
N GLY A 124 -7.47 -7.38 -2.48
CA GLY A 124 -6.94 -8.58 -1.82
C GLY A 124 -7.64 -8.95 -0.52
N LEU A 125 -8.31 -7.99 0.13
CA LEU A 125 -8.99 -8.22 1.40
C LEU A 125 -10.19 -9.16 1.22
N ALA A 126 -10.97 -8.97 0.14
CA ALA A 126 -12.12 -9.83 -0.16
C ALA A 126 -11.69 -11.30 -0.36
N ILE A 127 -10.63 -11.52 -1.15
CA ILE A 127 -10.05 -12.85 -1.36
C ILE A 127 -9.50 -13.43 -0.05
N GLY A 128 -8.82 -12.61 0.75
CA GLY A 128 -8.32 -13.00 2.07
C GLY A 128 -9.42 -13.45 3.02
N ALA A 129 -10.52 -12.69 3.10
CA ALA A 129 -11.67 -13.01 3.95
C ALA A 129 -12.37 -14.31 3.51
N ALA A 130 -12.54 -14.51 2.19
CA ALA A 130 -13.11 -15.74 1.65
C ALA A 130 -12.25 -16.97 1.98
N LEU A 131 -10.94 -16.90 1.74
CA LEU A 131 -10.01 -17.98 2.07
C LEU A 131 -9.92 -18.25 3.58
N HIS A 132 -9.94 -17.19 4.40
CA HIS A 132 -9.98 -17.33 5.86
C HIS A 132 -11.25 -18.07 6.30
N THR A 133 -12.41 -17.70 5.76
CA THR A 133 -13.68 -18.36 6.08
C THR A 133 -13.64 -19.82 5.66
N TYR A 134 -13.21 -20.11 4.43
CA TYR A 134 -13.17 -21.47 3.90
C TYR A 134 -12.22 -22.39 4.69
N HIS A 135 -11.00 -21.94 4.99
CA HIS A 135 -10.00 -22.77 5.66
C HIS A 135 -10.06 -22.72 7.19
N SER A 136 -10.26 -21.54 7.77
CA SER A 136 -10.16 -21.35 9.23
C SER A 136 -11.50 -21.57 9.92
N VAL A 137 -12.61 -21.15 9.30
CA VAL A 137 -13.96 -21.28 9.87
C VAL A 137 -14.59 -22.60 9.44
N LEU A 138 -14.66 -22.87 8.14
CA LEU A 138 -15.31 -24.08 7.59
C LEU A 138 -14.40 -25.32 7.58
N LYS A 139 -13.13 -25.18 7.99
CA LYS A 139 -12.13 -26.26 8.10
C LYS A 139 -11.94 -27.06 6.81
N GLN A 140 -12.16 -26.44 5.66
CA GLN A 140 -11.99 -27.12 4.37
C GLN A 140 -10.51 -27.15 3.97
N PRO A 141 -10.04 -28.23 3.32
CA PRO A 141 -8.65 -28.35 2.89
C PRO A 141 -8.31 -27.36 1.78
N ARG A 142 -7.02 -27.05 1.64
CA ARG A 142 -6.52 -26.32 0.46
C ARG A 142 -6.71 -27.19 -0.78
N ARG A 143 -7.39 -26.63 -1.79
CA ARG A 143 -7.68 -27.32 -3.07
C ARG A 143 -7.03 -26.64 -4.28
N HIS A 144 -6.58 -25.40 -4.13
CA HIS A 144 -6.03 -24.61 -5.22
C HIS A 144 -4.84 -23.79 -4.73
N GLU A 145 -3.81 -23.76 -5.55
CA GLU A 145 -2.63 -22.91 -5.39
C GLU A 145 -2.63 -21.90 -6.55
N MET A 146 -2.40 -20.63 -6.23
CA MET A 146 -2.45 -19.56 -7.21
C MET A 146 -1.09 -19.44 -7.91
N GLU A 147 -0.98 -20.04 -9.10
CA GLU A 147 0.24 -20.02 -9.91
C GLU A 147 0.32 -18.79 -10.83
N ASN A 148 -0.82 -18.18 -11.16
CA ASN A 148 -0.90 -17.01 -12.03
C ASN A 148 -2.00 -16.04 -11.56
N ALA A 149 -2.00 -14.83 -12.11
CA ALA A 149 -2.97 -13.77 -11.82
C ALA A 149 -4.10 -13.68 -12.86
N TYR A 150 -4.26 -14.66 -13.75
CA TYR A 150 -5.23 -14.63 -14.85
C TYR A 150 -6.62 -15.05 -14.36
N LEU A 151 -7.27 -14.16 -13.61
CA LEU A 151 -8.62 -14.36 -13.09
C LEU A 151 -9.68 -13.56 -13.88
N GLY A 152 -9.26 -12.91 -14.96
CA GLY A 152 -10.14 -12.16 -15.85
C GLY A 152 -10.94 -13.07 -16.79
N LEU A 153 -11.85 -12.46 -17.54
CA LEU A 153 -12.57 -13.16 -18.59
C LEU A 153 -11.62 -13.56 -19.72
N GLU A 154 -11.82 -14.76 -20.25
CA GLU A 154 -11.20 -15.16 -21.51
C GLU A 154 -12.08 -14.67 -22.66
N PHE A 155 -11.46 -14.01 -23.64
CA PHE A 155 -12.15 -13.56 -24.85
C PHE A 155 -11.67 -14.37 -26.05
N SER A 156 -12.59 -14.95 -26.80
CA SER A 156 -12.26 -15.57 -28.08
C SER A 156 -11.90 -14.49 -29.11
N GLN A 157 -11.09 -14.87 -30.10
CA GLN A 157 -10.71 -13.97 -31.18
C GLN A 157 -11.92 -13.36 -31.92
N SER A 158 -12.97 -14.16 -32.14
CA SER A 158 -14.25 -13.71 -32.70
C SER A 158 -14.99 -12.67 -31.85
N CYS A 159 -14.81 -12.70 -30.52
CA CYS A 159 -15.41 -11.76 -29.59
C CYS A 159 -14.67 -10.41 -29.59
N MET A 160 -13.35 -10.43 -29.79
CA MET A 160 -12.54 -9.21 -29.94
C MET A 160 -12.84 -8.50 -31.27
N GLU A 161 -12.97 -9.24 -32.37
CA GLU A 161 -13.23 -8.69 -33.72
C GLU A 161 -14.65 -8.09 -33.88
N SER A 162 -15.60 -8.47 -33.01
CA SER A 162 -16.98 -7.97 -33.04
C SER A 162 -17.24 -6.77 -32.13
N SER A 163 -16.22 -6.28 -31.43
CA SER A 163 -16.33 -5.07 -30.61
C SER A 163 -16.07 -3.84 -31.50
N PRO A 164 -17.07 -2.99 -31.79
CA PRO A 164 -16.85 -1.79 -32.56
C PRO A 164 -15.99 -0.82 -31.73
N GLU A 165 -14.86 -0.39 -32.30
CA GLU A 165 -14.07 0.71 -31.74
C GLU A 165 -14.97 1.95 -31.66
N SER A 166 -15.31 2.36 -30.44
CA SER A 166 -16.08 3.57 -30.12
C SER A 166 -15.17 4.77 -29.92
#